data_AF-D8EYV8-F1
#
_entry.id   AF-D8EYV8-F1
#
_cell.length_a   1.000
_cell.length_b   1.000
_cell.length_c   1.000
_cell.angle_alpha   90.00
_cell.angle_beta   90.00
_cell.angle_gamma   90.00
#
_symmetry.space_group_name_H-M   'P 1'
#
loop_
_entity.id
_entity.type
_entity.pdbx_description
1 polymer ?
#
loop_
_entity_poly.entity_id
_entity_poly.type
_entity_poly.pdbx_seq_one_letter_code
_entity_poly.pdbx_strand_id
1 'polypeptide(L)'
;MLYLRDLVTGALRRLSGRSGLNIGACWAPNGKELALTMSHKGNPDIFTIDLQGKILRQLVEHWGIDVSPAFSPDGTKLAFVSNRSGSPQIYLLEISSGRVDRLTYEGSYNTSPAWSALNRIAFVGKTDGHFDIFTMAPDGSGMKRLTADSGNNEDPCWSPDGRYIAFSSDRTGAYHIYMMNANGRTQRRITFEKGKQTSPSWGPQ
;
A
#
# COMPACT_ATOMS: atom_id res chain seq x y z
N MET A 1 16.06 -5.96 -3.85
CA MET A 1 16.92 -4.87 -3.31
C MET A 1 16.07 -3.62 -3.18
N LEU A 2 16.37 -2.77 -2.20
CA LEU A 2 15.70 -1.49 -1.94
C LEU A 2 16.73 -0.36 -2.03
N TYR A 3 16.38 0.72 -2.71
CA TYR A 3 17.21 1.90 -2.90
C TYR A 3 16.47 3.15 -2.40
N LEU A 4 17.23 4.13 -1.93
CA LEU A 4 16.77 5.48 -1.66
C LEU A 4 17.38 6.42 -2.68
N ARG A 5 16.54 7.21 -3.34
CA ARG A 5 16.95 8.22 -4.31
C ARG A 5 16.53 9.60 -3.80
N ASP A 6 17.48 10.52 -3.75
CA ASP A 6 17.23 11.93 -3.52
C ASP A 6 16.78 12.59 -4.84
N LEU A 7 15.65 13.29 -4.83
CA LEU A 7 15.05 13.84 -6.04
C LEU A 7 15.70 15.17 -6.49
N VAL A 8 16.39 15.88 -5.59
CA VAL A 8 17.03 17.17 -5.89
C VAL A 8 18.42 16.94 -6.46
N THR A 9 19.21 16.10 -5.79
CA THR A 9 20.60 15.82 -6.13
C THR A 9 20.74 14.64 -7.09
N GLY A 10 19.70 13.79 -7.20
CA GLY A 10 19.75 12.55 -7.95
C GLY A 10 20.57 11.44 -7.26
N ALA A 11 21.11 11.70 -6.06
CA ALA A 11 21.94 10.75 -5.33
C ALA A 11 21.16 9.46 -5.06
N LEU A 12 21.78 8.31 -5.36
CA LEU A 12 21.18 7.00 -5.20
C LEU A 12 22.01 6.17 -4.22
N ARG A 13 21.38 5.60 -3.20
CA ARG A 13 22.02 4.66 -2.29
C ARG A 13 21.20 3.40 -2.09
N ARG A 14 21.87 2.26 -1.98
CA ARG A 14 21.24 1.00 -1.62
C ARG A 14 20.94 1.02 -0.11
N LEU A 15 19.67 0.83 0.24
CA LEU A 15 19.22 0.83 1.62
C LEU A 15 19.08 -0.60 2.17
N SER A 16 18.65 -1.55 1.33
CA SER A 16 18.66 -2.96 1.69
C SER A 16 18.98 -3.84 0.48
N GLY A 17 19.86 -4.83 0.68
CA GLY A 17 20.25 -5.81 -0.34
C GLY A 17 20.33 -7.22 0.23
N ARG A 18 19.56 -7.50 1.28
CA ARG A 18 19.55 -8.80 1.98
C ARG A 18 19.04 -9.91 1.05
N SER A 19 19.36 -11.16 1.37
CA SER A 19 18.80 -12.32 0.68
C SER A 19 17.27 -12.29 0.70
N GLY A 20 16.65 -12.75 -0.38
CA GLY A 20 15.19 -12.76 -0.53
C GLY A 20 14.59 -11.39 -0.87
N LEU A 21 13.31 -11.24 -0.56
CA LEU A 21 12.53 -10.04 -0.85
C LEU A 21 13.00 -8.85 -0.02
N ASN A 22 12.94 -7.67 -0.64
CA ASN A 22 13.20 -6.36 -0.03
C ASN A 22 12.33 -5.36 -0.82
N ILE A 23 11.01 -5.35 -0.57
CA ILE A 23 10.01 -4.70 -1.44
C ILE A 23 8.93 -3.98 -0.62
N GLY A 24 8.07 -3.19 -1.31
CA GLY A 24 6.86 -2.61 -0.72
C GLY A 24 7.14 -1.62 0.41
N ALA A 25 8.25 -0.87 0.32
CA ALA A 25 8.64 0.03 1.39
C ALA A 25 7.68 1.23 1.49
N CYS A 26 7.33 1.62 2.71
CA CYS A 26 6.60 2.85 3.01
C CYS A 26 7.32 3.65 4.11
N TRP A 27 7.21 4.98 4.02
CA TRP A 27 7.76 5.87 5.03
C TRP A 27 6.97 5.79 6.33
N ALA A 28 7.68 5.72 7.45
CA ALA A 28 7.06 6.08 8.73
C ALA A 28 6.79 7.59 8.74
N PRO A 29 5.71 8.06 9.40
CA PRO A 29 5.36 9.49 9.44
C PRO A 29 6.44 10.38 10.06
N ASN A 30 7.32 9.80 10.89
CA ASN A 30 8.45 10.50 11.50
C ASN A 30 9.57 10.86 10.50
N GLY A 31 9.55 10.31 9.28
CA GLY A 31 10.56 10.54 8.23
C GLY A 31 11.95 9.97 8.52
N LYS A 32 12.12 9.15 9.56
CA LYS A 32 13.41 8.62 10.02
C LYS A 32 13.60 7.13 9.77
N GLU A 33 12.53 6.43 9.42
CA GLU A 33 12.54 5.00 9.15
C GLU A 33 11.52 4.62 8.07
N LEU A 34 11.65 3.39 7.56
CA LEU A 34 10.74 2.80 6.60
C LEU A 34 10.24 1.46 7.13
N ALA A 35 8.96 1.13 6.92
CA ALA A 35 8.52 -0.26 6.95
C ALA A 35 8.68 -0.88 5.57
N LEU A 36 9.05 -2.16 5.49
CA LEU A 36 9.15 -2.90 4.23
C LEU A 36 8.93 -4.40 4.44
N THR A 37 8.61 -5.09 3.36
CA THR A 37 8.60 -6.55 3.33
C THR A 37 10.01 -7.09 3.14
N MET A 38 10.44 -7.98 4.03
CA MET A 38 11.67 -8.75 3.85
C MET A 38 11.46 -10.24 4.07
N SER A 39 12.16 -11.08 3.30
CA SER A 39 12.11 -12.55 3.45
C SER A 39 13.46 -13.19 3.79
N HIS A 40 14.39 -12.41 4.35
CA HIS A 40 15.75 -12.86 4.68
C HIS A 40 15.79 -13.94 5.77
N LYS A 41 14.70 -14.11 6.54
CA LYS A 41 14.49 -15.20 7.52
C LYS A 41 13.72 -16.40 6.93
N GLY A 42 13.46 -16.42 5.62
CA GLY A 42 12.76 -17.51 4.91
C GLY A 42 11.30 -17.17 4.56
N ASN A 43 10.52 -16.65 5.51
CA ASN A 43 9.15 -16.18 5.28
C ASN A 43 9.11 -14.66 5.01
N PRO A 44 8.26 -14.14 4.09
CA PRO A 44 8.03 -12.71 3.95
C PRO A 44 7.29 -12.14 5.16
N ASP A 45 7.99 -11.28 5.89
CA ASP A 45 7.51 -10.59 7.09
C ASP A 45 7.74 -9.07 6.95
N ILE A 46 7.17 -8.29 7.87
CA ILE A 46 7.27 -6.83 7.86
C ILE A 46 8.27 -6.36 8.92
N PHE A 47 9.21 -5.53 8.49
CA PHE A 47 10.26 -4.98 9.33
C PHE A 47 10.31 -3.46 9.18
N THR A 48 10.91 -2.80 10.18
CA THR A 48 11.36 -1.41 10.06
C THR A 48 12.87 -1.34 9.91
N ILE A 49 13.33 -0.41 9.08
CA ILE A 49 14.74 -0.08 8.92
C ILE A 49 14.96 1.43 9.02
N ASP A 50 16.11 1.84 9.55
CA ASP A 50 16.53 3.24 9.47
C ASP A 50 17.04 3.61 8.07
N LEU A 51 17.38 4.89 7.89
CA LEU A 51 17.91 5.43 6.64
C LEU A 51 19.35 4.99 6.33
N GLN A 52 19.99 4.27 7.24
CA GLN A 52 21.28 3.62 7.06
C GLN A 52 21.12 2.14 6.71
N GLY A 53 19.88 1.63 6.67
CA GLY A 53 19.54 0.26 6.34
C GLY A 53 19.63 -0.71 7.51
N LYS A 54 19.83 -0.23 8.74
CA LYS A 54 19.83 -1.06 9.95
C LYS A 54 18.41 -1.51 10.25
N ILE A 55 18.22 -2.81 10.52
CA ILE A 55 16.93 -3.32 11.02
C ILE A 55 16.71 -2.79 12.43
N LEU A 56 15.60 -2.11 12.62
CA LEU A 56 15.18 -1.57 13.90
C LEU A 56 14.29 -2.57 14.64
N ARG A 57 13.24 -3.07 13.96
CA ARG A 57 12.28 -4.04 14.52
C ARG A 57 11.72 -4.97 13.44
N GLN A 58 11.33 -6.18 13.84
CA GLN A 58 10.39 -7.00 13.09
C GLN A 58 8.99 -6.64 13.62
N LEU A 59 8.16 -5.99 12.80
CA LEU A 59 6.84 -5.51 13.21
C LEU A 59 5.78 -6.60 13.16
N VAL A 60 5.88 -7.48 12.18
CA VAL A 60 4.98 -8.62 12.02
C VAL A 60 5.82 -9.86 11.80
N GLU A 61 5.54 -10.91 12.59
CA GLU A 61 6.12 -12.23 12.43
C GLU A 61 4.98 -13.24 12.48
N HIS A 62 4.77 -13.96 11.38
CA HIS A 62 3.73 -14.98 11.29
C HIS A 62 4.13 -16.08 10.30
N TRP A 63 3.46 -17.23 10.34
CA TRP A 63 3.67 -18.29 9.33
C TRP A 63 3.11 -17.91 7.95
N GLY A 64 2.22 -16.92 7.91
CA GLY A 64 1.60 -16.45 6.68
C GLY A 64 2.53 -15.47 5.97
N ILE A 65 2.27 -15.23 4.68
CA ILE A 65 2.95 -14.19 3.91
C ILE A 65 2.40 -12.84 4.37
N ASP A 66 3.27 -11.99 4.92
CA ASP A 66 2.94 -10.64 5.39
C ASP A 66 3.67 -9.58 4.55
N VAL A 67 2.91 -8.78 3.78
CA VAL A 67 3.47 -7.86 2.78
C VAL A 67 2.75 -6.51 2.71
N SER A 68 3.28 -5.59 1.90
CA SER A 68 2.65 -4.31 1.55
C SER A 68 2.25 -3.45 2.76
N PRO A 69 3.20 -3.07 3.64
CA PRO A 69 2.93 -2.21 4.79
C PRO A 69 2.49 -0.80 4.37
N ALA A 70 1.57 -0.22 5.13
CA ALA A 70 1.14 1.18 5.02
C ALA A 70 0.90 1.77 6.41
N PHE A 71 1.70 2.76 6.81
CA PHE A 71 1.54 3.42 8.11
C PHE A 71 0.30 4.32 8.14
N SER A 72 -0.36 4.32 9.30
CA SER A 72 -1.28 5.38 9.69
C SER A 72 -0.55 6.73 9.77
N PRO A 73 -1.22 7.87 9.52
CA PRO A 73 -0.60 9.20 9.54
C PRO A 73 0.02 9.57 10.89
N ASP A 74 -0.50 9.03 11.99
CA ASP A 74 0.02 9.26 13.34
C ASP A 74 1.11 8.25 13.75
N GLY A 75 1.36 7.23 12.92
CA GLY A 75 2.37 6.19 13.15
C GLY A 75 2.01 5.19 14.24
N THR A 76 0.79 5.23 14.78
CA THR A 76 0.35 4.33 15.87
C THR A 76 -0.11 2.97 15.36
N LYS A 77 -0.46 2.89 14.07
CA LYS A 77 -0.95 1.68 13.40
C LYS A 77 -0.28 1.45 12.05
N LEU A 78 -0.34 0.20 11.58
CA LEU A 78 0.13 -0.22 10.27
C LEU A 78 -0.91 -1.13 9.60
N ALA A 79 -1.40 -0.74 8.43
CA ALA A 79 -2.19 -1.61 7.58
C ALA A 79 -1.25 -2.47 6.73
N PHE A 80 -1.60 -3.72 6.52
CA PHE A 80 -0.77 -4.63 5.73
C PHE A 80 -1.60 -5.78 5.14
N VAL A 81 -0.99 -6.54 4.24
CA VAL A 81 -1.61 -7.70 3.61
C VAL A 81 -1.10 -8.97 4.28
N SER A 82 -2.00 -9.86 4.66
CA SER A 82 -1.65 -11.20 5.14
C SER A 82 -2.54 -12.27 4.54
N ASN A 83 -1.96 -13.44 4.24
CA ASN A 83 -2.73 -14.63 3.85
C ASN A 83 -2.99 -15.60 5.02
N ARG A 84 -2.79 -15.19 6.27
CA ARG A 84 -2.95 -16.04 7.47
C ARG A 84 -4.35 -16.65 7.67
N SER A 85 -5.35 -16.21 6.91
CA SER A 85 -6.69 -16.79 6.89
C SER A 85 -7.02 -17.50 5.56
N GLY A 86 -6.02 -17.97 4.82
CA GLY A 86 -6.17 -18.76 3.60
C GLY A 86 -5.96 -17.95 2.31
N SER A 87 -6.51 -16.73 2.23
CA SER A 87 -6.29 -15.81 1.10
C SER A 87 -5.78 -14.44 1.56
N PRO A 88 -5.17 -13.63 0.67
CA PRO A 88 -4.71 -12.28 1.00
C PRO A 88 -5.85 -11.38 1.46
N GLN A 89 -5.68 -10.80 2.64
CA GLN A 89 -6.64 -9.92 3.29
C GLN A 89 -5.91 -8.73 3.91
N ILE A 90 -6.62 -7.63 4.15
CA ILE A 90 -6.07 -6.46 4.85
C ILE A 90 -6.17 -6.69 6.35
N TYR A 91 -5.06 -6.47 7.03
CA TYR A 91 -4.91 -6.52 8.48
C TYR A 91 -4.43 -5.18 9.01
N LEU A 92 -4.66 -4.97 10.30
CA LEU A 92 -4.24 -3.81 11.04
C LEU A 92 -3.39 -4.23 12.24
N LEU A 93 -2.17 -3.72 12.31
CA LEU A 93 -1.30 -3.84 13.47
C LEU A 93 -1.39 -2.57 14.32
N GLU A 94 -1.64 -2.73 15.61
CA GLU A 94 -1.42 -1.71 16.63
C GLU A 94 0.06 -1.73 17.06
N ILE A 95 0.81 -0.65 16.80
CA ILE A 95 2.29 -0.65 16.97
C ILE A 95 2.70 -0.80 18.44
N SER A 96 1.96 -0.19 19.36
CA SER A 96 2.30 -0.16 20.78
C SER A 96 2.06 -1.50 21.49
N SER A 97 1.00 -2.22 21.12
CA SER A 97 0.62 -3.47 21.77
C SER A 97 0.96 -4.72 20.96
N GLY A 98 1.32 -4.58 19.67
CA GLY A 98 1.51 -5.71 18.77
C GLY A 98 0.22 -6.43 18.38
N ARG A 99 -0.95 -5.85 18.70
CA ARG A 99 -2.26 -6.48 18.44
C ARG A 99 -2.56 -6.41 16.95
N VAL A 100 -2.99 -7.52 16.37
CA VAL A 100 -3.31 -7.62 14.95
C VAL A 100 -4.78 -7.98 14.76
N ASP A 101 -5.51 -7.15 14.01
CA ASP A 101 -6.90 -7.39 13.61
C ASP A 101 -7.01 -7.61 12.11
N ARG A 102 -7.97 -8.45 11.70
CA ARG A 102 -8.36 -8.57 10.29
C ARG A 102 -9.41 -7.49 9.97
N LEU A 103 -9.23 -6.74 8.89
CA LEU A 103 -10.17 -5.69 8.47
C LEU A 103 -11.11 -6.14 7.34
N THR A 104 -10.64 -6.99 6.41
CA THR A 104 -11.45 -7.44 5.27
C THR A 104 -11.87 -8.90 5.41
N TYR A 105 -13.15 -9.16 5.20
CA TYR A 105 -13.74 -10.51 5.28
C TYR A 105 -14.39 -10.94 3.96
N GLU A 106 -14.76 -9.99 3.12
CA GLU A 106 -15.37 -10.21 1.81
C GLU A 106 -14.32 -10.30 0.71
N GLY A 107 -14.66 -10.99 -0.38
CA GLY A 107 -13.78 -11.18 -1.53
C GLY A 107 -12.67 -12.21 -1.30
N SER A 108 -12.13 -12.73 -2.39
CA SER A 108 -11.11 -13.78 -2.36
C SER A 108 -9.68 -13.26 -2.36
N TYR A 109 -9.47 -11.97 -2.62
CA TYR A 109 -8.14 -11.36 -2.71
C TYR A 109 -8.22 -9.86 -2.42
N ASN A 110 -7.65 -9.43 -1.29
CA ASN A 110 -7.55 -8.01 -0.92
C ASN A 110 -6.09 -7.66 -0.66
N THR A 111 -5.60 -6.58 -1.28
CA THR A 111 -4.18 -6.22 -1.29
C THR A 111 -3.93 -4.71 -1.40
N SER A 112 -2.67 -4.32 -1.41
CA SER A 112 -2.18 -2.96 -1.68
C SER A 112 -2.88 -1.86 -0.87
N PRO A 113 -2.89 -1.93 0.47
CA PRO A 113 -3.47 -0.90 1.30
C PRO A 113 -2.67 0.41 1.15
N ALA A 114 -3.38 1.53 1.14
CA ALA A 114 -2.82 2.88 1.17
C ALA A 114 -3.61 3.74 2.17
N TRP A 115 -2.91 4.38 3.10
CA TRP A 115 -3.53 5.16 4.17
C TRP A 115 -3.51 6.66 3.84
N SER A 116 -4.67 7.32 3.94
CA SER A 116 -4.81 8.76 3.71
C SER A 116 -4.46 9.57 4.97
N ALA A 117 -4.03 10.82 4.79
CA ALA A 117 -3.94 11.80 5.89
C ALA A 117 -5.26 12.05 6.64
N LEU A 118 -6.42 11.78 6.02
CA LEU A 118 -7.76 11.88 6.62
C LEU A 118 -8.26 10.58 7.27
N ASN A 119 -7.33 9.69 7.62
CA ASN A 119 -7.60 8.43 8.32
C ASN A 119 -8.62 7.50 7.63
N ARG A 120 -8.41 7.26 6.34
CA ARG A 120 -9.09 6.25 5.53
C ARG A 120 -8.05 5.32 4.91
N ILE A 121 -8.43 4.06 4.70
CA ILE A 121 -7.61 3.08 4.00
C ILE A 121 -8.26 2.85 2.64
N ALA A 122 -7.52 3.07 1.56
CA ALA A 122 -7.84 2.55 0.25
C ALA A 122 -7.14 1.20 0.07
N PHE A 123 -7.74 0.27 -0.66
CA PHE A 123 -7.13 -1.03 -0.95
C PHE A 123 -7.67 -1.59 -2.27
N VAL A 124 -6.99 -2.58 -2.81
CA VAL A 124 -7.45 -3.33 -3.99
C VAL A 124 -8.20 -4.56 -3.52
N GLY A 125 -9.42 -4.76 -4.00
CA GLY A 125 -10.22 -5.97 -3.76
C GLY A 125 -10.60 -6.64 -5.06
N LYS A 126 -10.62 -7.98 -5.09
CA LYS A 126 -11.09 -8.75 -6.24
C LYS A 126 -12.58 -9.06 -6.12
N THR A 127 -13.37 -8.59 -7.07
CA THR A 127 -14.82 -8.80 -7.16
C THR A 127 -15.19 -9.12 -8.60
N ASP A 128 -16.02 -10.15 -8.81
CA ASP A 128 -16.48 -10.58 -10.14
C ASP A 128 -15.36 -10.81 -11.17
N GLY A 129 -14.20 -11.27 -10.69
CA GLY A 129 -13.03 -11.54 -11.54
C GLY A 129 -12.13 -10.33 -11.82
N HIS A 130 -12.57 -9.13 -11.45
CA HIS A 130 -11.85 -7.87 -11.68
C HIS A 130 -11.25 -7.31 -10.38
N PHE A 131 -10.19 -6.51 -10.50
CA PHE A 131 -9.64 -5.74 -9.39
C PHE A 131 -10.28 -4.36 -9.32
N ASP A 132 -10.67 -3.96 -8.11
CA ASP A 132 -11.29 -2.69 -7.83
C ASP A 132 -10.65 -1.98 -6.66
N ILE A 133 -10.75 -0.65 -6.67
CA ILE A 133 -10.37 0.17 -5.54
C ILE A 133 -11.54 0.26 -4.56
N PHE A 134 -11.28 -0.11 -3.32
CA PHE A 134 -12.18 0.04 -2.19
C PHE A 134 -11.63 1.05 -1.20
N THR A 135 -12.49 1.60 -0.36
CA THR A 135 -12.12 2.41 0.81
C THR A 135 -12.86 1.97 2.05
N MET A 136 -12.25 2.15 3.21
CA MET A 136 -12.85 1.87 4.52
C MET A 136 -12.24 2.75 5.62
N ALA A 137 -12.87 2.79 6.79
CA ALA A 137 -12.27 3.30 8.02
C ALA A 137 -11.27 2.28 8.61
N PRO A 138 -10.32 2.71 9.47
CA PRO A 138 -9.32 1.82 10.06
C PRO A 138 -9.88 0.73 10.97
N ASP A 139 -11.12 0.86 11.45
CA ASP A 139 -11.83 -0.18 12.19
C ASP A 139 -12.56 -1.18 11.28
N GLY A 140 -12.40 -1.06 9.95
CA GLY A 140 -13.05 -1.88 8.93
C GLY A 140 -14.46 -1.41 8.56
N SER A 141 -15.02 -0.40 9.24
CA SER A 141 -16.36 0.11 8.96
C SER A 141 -16.41 0.98 7.70
N GLY A 142 -17.62 1.20 7.17
CA GLY A 142 -17.86 2.13 6.07
C GLY A 142 -17.20 1.71 4.75
N MET A 143 -17.06 0.41 4.51
CA MET A 143 -16.47 -0.12 3.28
C MET A 143 -17.26 0.31 2.04
N LYS A 144 -16.54 0.75 1.00
CA LYS A 144 -17.13 1.22 -0.26
C LYS A 144 -16.28 0.86 -1.47
N ARG A 145 -16.88 0.19 -2.48
CA ARG A 145 -16.30 -0.02 -3.82
C ARG A 145 -16.35 1.28 -4.61
N LEU A 146 -15.23 1.72 -5.18
CA LEU A 146 -15.13 3.02 -5.87
C LEU A 146 -15.07 2.91 -7.40
N THR A 147 -14.62 1.79 -7.96
CA THR A 147 -14.30 1.66 -9.40
C THR A 147 -15.10 0.57 -10.14
N ALA A 148 -16.28 0.21 -9.62
CA ALA A 148 -17.11 -0.87 -10.17
C ALA A 148 -17.28 -0.78 -11.70
N ASP A 149 -17.32 -1.96 -12.33
CA ASP A 149 -17.60 -2.16 -13.76
C ASP A 149 -16.62 -1.46 -14.72
N SER A 150 -15.39 -1.17 -14.26
CA SER A 150 -14.41 -0.37 -15.00
C SER A 150 -13.02 -1.02 -15.10
N GLY A 151 -12.91 -2.15 -15.81
CA GLY A 151 -11.62 -2.84 -16.00
C GLY A 151 -10.97 -3.28 -14.68
N ASN A 152 -9.66 -3.52 -14.70
CA ASN A 152 -8.85 -3.70 -13.51
C ASN A 152 -8.34 -2.34 -13.01
N ASN A 153 -8.45 -2.14 -11.70
CA ASN A 153 -8.06 -0.91 -11.01
C ASN A 153 -7.18 -1.28 -9.82
N GLU A 154 -5.95 -0.78 -9.84
CA GLU A 154 -4.87 -1.23 -8.95
C GLU A 154 -4.01 -0.06 -8.46
N ASP A 155 -3.10 -0.33 -7.54
CA ASP A 155 -2.11 0.63 -7.00
C ASP A 155 -2.72 1.96 -6.50
N PRO A 156 -3.68 1.96 -5.57
CA PRO A 156 -4.24 3.19 -5.05
C PRO A 156 -3.18 4.00 -4.26
N CYS A 157 -3.12 5.31 -4.52
CA CYS A 157 -2.26 6.23 -3.79
C CYS A 157 -3.04 7.52 -3.47
N TRP A 158 -3.08 7.87 -2.18
CA TRP A 158 -3.75 9.09 -1.71
C TRP A 158 -2.92 10.33 -2.00
N SER A 159 -3.59 11.42 -2.37
CA SER A 159 -2.98 12.74 -2.34
C SER A 159 -2.58 13.12 -0.91
N PRO A 160 -1.58 13.99 -0.71
CA PRO A 160 -1.10 14.36 0.62
C PRO A 160 -2.18 14.98 1.52
N ASP A 161 -3.16 15.65 0.94
CA ASP A 161 -4.32 16.23 1.64
C ASP A 161 -5.48 15.24 1.86
N GLY A 162 -5.35 14.00 1.37
CA GLY A 162 -6.36 12.94 1.45
C GLY A 162 -7.62 13.16 0.60
N ARG A 163 -7.64 14.16 -0.30
CA ARG A 163 -8.85 14.51 -1.06
C ARG A 163 -9.00 13.72 -2.37
N TYR A 164 -7.90 13.20 -2.90
CA TYR A 164 -7.86 12.49 -4.17
C TYR A 164 -7.18 11.13 -4.03
N ILE A 165 -7.54 10.22 -4.93
CA ILE A 165 -6.88 8.93 -5.09
C ILE A 165 -6.38 8.86 -6.54
N ALA A 166 -5.08 8.66 -6.73
CA ALA A 166 -4.50 8.24 -7.99
C ALA A 166 -4.44 6.70 -8.02
N PHE A 167 -4.65 6.09 -9.19
CA PHE A 167 -4.65 4.64 -9.33
C PHE A 167 -4.34 4.24 -10.78
N SER A 168 -3.87 3.01 -10.98
CA SER A 168 -3.65 2.40 -12.29
C SER A 168 -4.96 1.79 -12.81
N SER A 169 -5.33 1.99 -14.08
CA SER A 169 -6.49 1.30 -14.66
C SER A 169 -6.31 0.95 -16.13
N ASP A 170 -6.72 -0.27 -16.51
CA ASP A 170 -6.69 -0.79 -17.88
C ASP A 170 -7.99 -0.58 -18.66
N ARG A 171 -8.95 0.18 -18.12
CA ARG A 171 -10.31 0.37 -18.68
C ARG A 171 -10.37 0.89 -20.12
N THR A 172 -9.26 1.35 -20.68
CA THR A 172 -9.11 1.77 -22.09
C THR A 172 -8.15 0.89 -22.88
N GLY A 173 -7.96 -0.37 -22.47
CA GLY A 173 -7.15 -1.40 -23.13
C GLY A 173 -5.72 -1.54 -22.60
N ALA A 174 -5.05 -0.44 -22.24
CA ALA A 174 -3.75 -0.44 -21.56
C ALA A 174 -3.85 0.29 -20.22
N TYR A 175 -2.99 -0.10 -19.26
CA TYR A 175 -2.92 0.58 -17.96
C TYR A 175 -2.46 2.01 -18.13
N HIS A 176 -3.25 2.94 -17.62
CA HIS A 176 -2.91 4.35 -17.49
C HIS A 176 -3.19 4.80 -16.05
N ILE A 177 -2.63 5.96 -15.67
CA ILE A 177 -2.95 6.55 -14.38
C ILE A 177 -4.24 7.36 -14.48
N TYR A 178 -5.14 7.08 -13.55
CA TYR A 178 -6.37 7.80 -13.31
C TYR A 178 -6.32 8.49 -11.96
N MET A 179 -7.14 9.51 -11.81
CA MET A 179 -7.36 10.20 -10.55
C MET A 179 -8.85 10.38 -10.31
N MET A 180 -9.27 10.27 -9.06
CA MET A 180 -10.64 10.47 -8.62
C MET A 180 -10.69 11.22 -7.29
N ASN A 181 -11.85 11.77 -6.94
CA ASN A 181 -12.12 12.28 -5.60
C ASN A 181 -12.12 11.11 -4.60
N ALA A 182 -11.81 11.37 -3.33
CA ALA A 182 -11.81 10.40 -2.24
C ALA A 182 -13.10 9.55 -2.13
N ASN A 183 -14.23 10.09 -2.60
CA ASN A 183 -15.53 9.44 -2.58
C ASN A 183 -15.82 8.55 -3.82
N GLY A 184 -14.88 8.44 -4.76
CA GLY A 184 -14.97 7.67 -6.00
C GLY A 184 -15.49 8.43 -7.22
N ARG A 185 -15.92 9.69 -7.06
CA ARG A 185 -16.46 10.50 -8.18
C ARG A 185 -15.35 11.14 -9.01
N THR A 186 -15.73 11.60 -10.20
CA THR A 186 -14.85 12.39 -11.09
C THR A 186 -13.58 11.64 -11.47
N GLN A 187 -13.73 10.38 -11.87
CA GLN A 187 -12.61 9.57 -12.33
C GLN A 187 -12.15 10.06 -13.71
N ARG A 188 -10.88 10.44 -13.84
CA ARG A 188 -10.31 10.91 -15.10
C ARG A 188 -8.89 10.36 -15.31
N ARG A 189 -8.56 10.05 -16.55
CA ARG A 189 -7.19 9.70 -16.97
C ARG A 189 -6.30 10.94 -16.89
N ILE A 190 -5.08 10.79 -16.38
CA ILE A 190 -4.11 11.89 -16.27
C ILE A 190 -2.81 11.66 -17.06
N THR A 191 -2.53 10.45 -17.53
CA THR A 191 -1.33 10.14 -18.35
C THR A 191 -1.72 9.74 -19.77
N PHE A 192 -1.04 10.27 -20.79
CA PHE A 192 -1.36 10.01 -22.21
C PHE A 192 -0.21 9.42 -23.03
N GLU A 193 0.91 9.12 -22.38
CA GLU A 193 2.10 8.57 -23.01
C GLU A 193 1.89 7.13 -23.52
N LYS A 194 2.79 6.71 -24.42
CA LYS A 194 2.85 5.31 -24.89
C LYS A 194 3.34 4.37 -23.79
N GLY A 195 2.93 3.11 -23.85
CA GLY A 195 3.28 2.07 -22.88
C GLY A 195 2.25 1.92 -21.76
N LYS A 196 2.55 1.05 -20.79
CA LYS A 196 1.77 0.89 -19.56
C LYS A 196 2.28 1.88 -18.52
N GLN A 197 1.38 2.58 -17.84
CA GLN A 197 1.69 3.50 -16.75
C GLN A 197 0.99 2.98 -15.51
N THR A 198 1.77 2.60 -14.50
CA THR A 198 1.32 1.93 -13.28
C THR A 198 2.02 2.50 -12.06
N SER A 199 1.59 2.08 -10.87
CA SER A 199 2.24 2.38 -9.59
C SER A 199 2.43 3.89 -9.33
N PRO A 200 1.34 4.69 -9.38
CA PRO A 200 1.43 6.12 -9.12
C PRO A 200 1.89 6.38 -7.68
N SER A 201 2.63 7.47 -7.49
CA SER A 201 3.02 7.96 -6.17
C SER A 201 2.92 9.47 -6.13
N TRP A 202 2.34 10.00 -5.05
CA TRP A 202 2.29 11.43 -4.79
C TRP A 202 3.59 11.91 -4.13
N GLY A 203 4.09 13.05 -4.58
CA GLY A 203 5.12 13.78 -3.85
C GLY A 203 4.57 14.33 -2.52
N PRO A 204 5.45 14.63 -1.54
CA PRO A 204 5.05 15.39 -0.36
C PRO A 204 4.54 16.79 -0.74
N GLN A 205 3.85 17.46 0.17
CA GLN A 205 3.51 18.88 0.02
C GLN A 205 4.75 19.77 0.03
#